data_AF-A0A2E4DTG7-F1
#
_entry.id   AF-A0A2E4DTG7-F1
#
_cell.length_a   1.000
_cell.length_b   1.000
_cell.length_c   1.000
_cell.angle_alpha   90.00
_cell.angle_beta   90.00
_cell.angle_gamma   90.00
#
_symmetry.space_group_name_H-M   'P 1'
#
loop_
_entity.id
_entity.type
_entity.pdbx_description
1 polymer ?
#
loop_
_entity_poly.entity_id
_entity_poly.type
_entity_poly.pdbx_seq_one_letter_code
_entity_poly.pdbx_strand_id
1 'polypeptide(L)'
;MIQINDWEVDLSNQSKLCAESGFIRKSNSELKKEYCRIVNRSEKHSVNWEDGNHGMSWSLNPDAMTITMTMSPYRDPIQFVIGPIHEYMHAYQTVYGYSEKAVASNQMGQSLWRGPSWWMEGSATFVSALYCYQNPVLFENIADWWDWEAYSRDLNTHLDNYKGARKTIRQGSTYNDWNLLENENLVHEIIYGGGNVACVFLIQQCKSLQKFMEIFPLIPEMGWEKAFEKNFSMTVEEFYLKFQEFVSSAKVSKEMPSSQESWCGFLKER
;
A
#
# COMPACT_ATOMS: atom_id res chain seq x y z
N MET A 1 -18.07 -25.52 -5.71
CA MET A 1 -19.13 -25.72 -4.71
C MET A 1 -18.52 -26.46 -3.54
N ILE A 2 -18.25 -25.76 -2.44
CA ILE A 2 -18.09 -26.40 -1.13
C ILE A 2 -19.17 -25.78 -0.26
N GLN A 3 -20.12 -26.62 0.15
CA GLN A 3 -21.22 -26.27 1.04
C GLN A 3 -20.74 -26.61 2.45
N ILE A 4 -20.64 -25.61 3.33
CA ILE A 4 -20.25 -25.81 4.72
C ILE A 4 -21.51 -25.62 5.56
N ASN A 5 -22.22 -26.72 5.81
CA ASN A 5 -23.20 -26.75 6.90
C ASN A 5 -22.45 -27.04 8.20
N ASP A 6 -22.76 -26.26 9.24
CA ASP A 6 -22.57 -26.56 10.66
C ASP A 6 -21.13 -26.85 11.15
N TRP A 7 -20.19 -25.92 10.88
CA TRP A 7 -18.90 -25.94 11.57
C TRP A 7 -18.91 -25.05 12.83
N GLU A 8 -19.20 -25.65 13.98
CA GLU A 8 -18.70 -25.14 15.26
C GLU A 8 -17.25 -25.59 15.43
N VAL A 9 -16.35 -24.65 15.70
CA VAL A 9 -14.92 -24.93 15.90
C VAL A 9 -14.75 -25.71 17.20
N ASP A 10 -14.40 -26.99 17.11
CA ASP A 10 -13.88 -27.74 18.24
C ASP A 10 -12.45 -27.25 18.58
N LEU A 11 -12.39 -26.34 19.55
CA LEU A 11 -11.16 -25.73 20.06
C LEU A 11 -10.25 -26.73 20.82
N SER A 12 -10.70 -27.98 21.04
CA SER A 12 -9.94 -28.96 21.82
C SER A 12 -8.65 -29.47 21.12
N ASN A 13 -8.56 -29.35 19.79
CA ASN A 13 -7.48 -29.95 18.98
C ASN A 13 -6.48 -28.95 18.35
N GLN A 14 -6.58 -27.64 18.64
CA GLN A 14 -5.62 -26.64 18.11
C GLN A 14 -4.16 -26.96 18.47
N SER A 15 -3.92 -27.58 19.63
CA SER A 15 -2.57 -27.88 20.10
C SER A 15 -1.81 -28.86 19.20
N LYS A 16 -2.52 -29.78 18.54
CA LYS A 16 -1.97 -30.86 17.71
C LYS A 16 -1.68 -30.41 16.28
N LEU A 17 -2.65 -29.75 15.64
CA LEU A 17 -2.49 -29.18 14.29
C LEU A 17 -1.41 -28.08 14.24
N CYS A 18 -1.25 -27.31 15.32
CA CYS A 18 -0.20 -26.29 15.44
C CYS A 18 1.15 -26.84 15.92
N ALA A 19 1.28 -28.13 16.26
CA ALA A 19 2.56 -28.71 16.73
C ALA A 19 3.38 -29.30 15.57
N GLU A 20 2.72 -29.62 14.45
CA GLU A 20 3.35 -30.18 13.25
C GLU A 20 3.80 -29.10 12.25
N SER A 21 3.42 -27.84 12.50
CA SER A 21 3.82 -26.73 11.64
C SER A 21 5.21 -26.24 12.03
N GLY A 22 6.12 -26.07 11.06
CA GLY A 22 7.48 -25.55 11.26
C GLY A 22 7.54 -24.08 11.69
N PHE A 23 6.43 -23.51 12.17
CA PHE A 23 6.37 -22.15 12.68
C PHE A 23 7.04 -22.09 14.06
N ILE A 24 7.97 -21.14 14.20
CA ILE A 24 8.70 -20.91 15.44
C ILE A 24 7.69 -20.44 16.52
N ARG A 25 7.45 -21.30 17.51
CA ARG A 25 6.68 -20.93 18.71
C ARG A 25 7.57 -20.12 19.66
N LYS A 26 7.45 -18.80 19.59
CA LYS A 26 8.00 -17.86 20.58
C LYS A 26 6.83 -17.20 21.29
N SER A 27 6.97 -16.97 22.60
CA SER A 27 6.00 -16.16 23.34
C SER A 27 5.92 -14.75 22.76
N ASN A 28 4.81 -14.03 22.95
CA ASN A 28 4.70 -12.63 22.52
C ASN A 28 5.86 -11.78 23.07
N SER A 29 6.38 -12.08 24.25
CA SER A 29 7.56 -11.41 24.82
C SER A 29 8.84 -11.70 24.04
N GLU A 30 9.06 -12.96 23.64
CA GLU A 30 10.23 -13.37 22.83
C GLU A 30 10.14 -12.85 21.39
N LEU A 31 8.94 -12.88 20.78
CA LEU A 31 8.69 -12.28 19.47
C LEU A 31 8.95 -10.76 19.50
N LYS A 32 8.50 -10.07 20.56
CA LYS A 32 8.79 -8.64 20.75
C LYS A 32 10.28 -8.36 20.87
N LYS A 33 11.01 -9.16 21.68
CA LYS A 33 12.47 -9.04 21.84
C LYS A 33 13.21 -9.28 20.53
N GLU A 34 12.82 -10.32 19.80
CA GLU A 34 13.43 -10.65 18.53
C GLU A 34 13.11 -9.62 17.45
N TYR A 35 11.87 -9.15 17.36
CA TYR A 35 11.48 -8.04 16.50
C TYR A 35 12.34 -6.81 16.81
N CYS A 36 12.37 -6.35 18.06
CA CYS A 36 13.16 -5.20 18.49
C CYS A 36 14.65 -5.35 18.16
N ARG A 37 15.20 -6.56 18.31
CA ARG A 37 16.57 -6.91 17.92
C ARG A 37 16.79 -6.80 16.40
N ILE A 38 15.86 -7.34 15.60
CA ILE A 38 15.96 -7.35 14.13
C ILE A 38 15.82 -5.95 13.55
N VAL A 39 14.82 -5.19 14.01
CA VAL A 39 14.56 -3.82 13.51
C VAL A 39 15.38 -2.74 14.22
N ASN A 40 16.28 -3.14 15.14
CA ASN A 40 17.13 -2.25 15.94
C ASN A 40 16.36 -1.11 16.63
N ARG A 41 15.25 -1.44 17.32
CA ARG A 41 14.41 -0.48 18.07
C ARG A 41 14.27 -0.89 19.54
N SER A 42 13.98 0.09 20.40
CA SER A 42 13.69 -0.18 21.82
C SER A 42 12.30 -0.82 22.00
N GLU A 43 12.16 -1.69 23.01
CA GLU A 43 10.89 -2.35 23.35
C GLU A 43 9.74 -1.37 23.69
N LYS A 44 10.06 -0.12 24.04
CA LYS A 44 9.07 0.94 24.30
C LYS A 44 8.35 1.42 23.03
N HIS A 45 8.87 1.10 21.84
CA HIS A 45 8.29 1.42 20.54
C HIS A 45 7.83 0.14 19.81
N SER A 46 7.49 -0.91 20.58
CA SER A 46 7.02 -2.18 20.02
C SER A 46 5.70 -1.98 19.28
N VAL A 47 5.54 -2.69 18.16
CA VAL A 47 4.29 -2.69 17.38
C VAL A 47 3.11 -2.99 18.29
N ASN A 48 2.02 -2.22 18.16
CA ASN A 48 0.78 -2.56 18.85
C ASN A 48 0.19 -3.81 18.19
N TRP A 49 0.22 -4.93 18.92
CA TRP A 49 -0.28 -6.22 18.45
C TRP A 49 -1.81 -6.33 18.52
N GLU A 50 -2.47 -5.37 19.16
CA GLU A 50 -3.92 -5.38 19.34
C GLU A 50 -4.64 -4.62 18.22
N ASP A 51 -4.04 -3.55 17.67
CA ASP A 51 -4.71 -2.64 16.73
C ASP A 51 -4.76 -3.12 15.27
N GLY A 52 -3.97 -4.15 14.92
CA GLY A 52 -3.92 -4.67 13.56
C GLY A 52 -3.25 -3.70 12.59
N ASN A 53 -1.93 -3.55 12.73
CA ASN A 53 -1.09 -2.76 11.83
C ASN A 53 -0.23 -3.65 10.91
N HIS A 54 0.17 -3.09 9.78
CA HIS A 54 1.25 -3.62 8.95
C HIS A 54 2.36 -2.57 8.80
N GLY A 55 3.58 -3.01 8.45
CA GLY A 55 4.68 -2.08 8.22
C GLY A 55 5.97 -2.75 7.79
N MET A 56 6.73 -2.07 6.94
CA MET A 56 8.06 -2.45 6.52
C MET A 56 9.11 -1.68 7.34
N SER A 57 10.10 -2.42 7.83
CA SER A 57 11.29 -1.88 8.50
C SER A 57 12.54 -2.50 7.90
N TRP A 58 13.68 -1.83 8.07
CA TRP A 58 14.97 -2.33 7.63
C TRP A 58 16.06 -1.90 8.62
N SER A 59 17.15 -2.66 8.65
CA SER A 59 18.35 -2.41 9.45
C SER A 59 19.58 -2.68 8.59
N LEU A 60 20.67 -1.96 8.87
CA LEU A 60 22.00 -2.20 8.28
C LEU A 60 22.95 -2.92 9.25
N ASN A 61 22.48 -3.20 10.47
CA ASN A 61 23.25 -3.93 11.45
C ASN A 61 22.31 -4.67 12.43
N PRO A 62 21.96 -5.95 12.18
CA PRO A 62 22.30 -6.71 10.99
C PRO A 62 21.58 -6.18 9.73
N ASP A 63 22.13 -6.45 8.55
CA ASP A 63 21.45 -6.20 7.27
C ASP A 63 20.17 -7.03 7.20
N ALA A 64 19.03 -6.38 7.39
CA ALA A 64 17.73 -7.03 7.44
C ALA A 64 16.66 -6.12 6.86
N MET A 65 15.72 -6.71 6.13
CA MET A 65 14.44 -6.10 5.80
C MET A 65 13.35 -6.95 6.44
N THR A 66 12.37 -6.32 7.06
CA THR A 66 11.34 -6.98 7.86
C THR A 66 9.99 -6.39 7.51
N ILE A 67 9.10 -7.24 7.02
CA ILE A 67 7.68 -6.93 6.91
C ILE A 67 7.01 -7.44 8.19
N THR A 68 6.29 -6.56 8.87
CA THR A 68 5.61 -6.86 10.11
C THR A 68 4.12 -6.82 9.88
N MET A 69 3.46 -7.92 10.24
CA MET A 69 2.02 -8.04 10.21
C MET A 69 1.53 -8.29 11.62
N THR A 70 0.71 -7.38 12.14
CA THR A 70 0.00 -7.56 13.41
C THR A 70 -1.50 -7.70 13.22
N MET A 71 -1.95 -7.73 11.97
CA MET A 71 -3.34 -7.93 11.60
C MET A 71 -3.76 -9.39 11.79
N SER A 72 -4.96 -9.57 12.32
CA SER A 72 -5.61 -10.87 12.44
C SER A 72 -6.63 -11.04 11.32
N PRO A 73 -6.68 -12.20 10.64
CA PRO A 73 -7.70 -12.47 9.64
C PRO A 73 -9.12 -12.45 10.23
N TYR A 74 -9.27 -12.53 11.56
CA TYR A 74 -10.56 -12.44 12.24
C TYR A 74 -11.07 -11.00 12.46
N ARG A 75 -10.16 -10.00 12.39
CA ARG A 75 -10.51 -8.58 12.63
C ARG A 75 -10.67 -7.81 11.33
N ASP A 76 -9.77 -8.05 10.38
CA ASP A 76 -9.82 -7.44 9.05
C ASP A 76 -9.20 -8.43 8.03
N PRO A 77 -10.01 -9.36 7.49
CA PRO A 77 -9.53 -10.40 6.60
C PRO A 77 -9.01 -9.84 5.28
N ILE A 78 -9.57 -8.73 4.81
CA ILE A 78 -9.16 -8.08 3.56
C ILE A 78 -7.78 -7.48 3.71
N GLN A 79 -7.54 -6.67 4.75
CA GLN A 79 -6.24 -6.08 5.01
C GLN A 79 -5.19 -7.15 5.41
N PHE A 80 -5.61 -8.26 6.01
CA PHE A 80 -4.72 -9.41 6.22
C PHE A 80 -4.11 -9.95 4.91
N VAL A 81 -4.84 -9.88 3.79
CA VAL A 81 -4.36 -10.29 2.46
C VAL A 81 -3.65 -9.14 1.73
N ILE A 82 -4.22 -7.94 1.73
CA ILE A 82 -3.68 -6.80 0.99
C ILE A 82 -2.41 -6.24 1.64
N GLY A 83 -2.40 -6.14 2.98
CA GLY A 83 -1.31 -5.53 3.75
C GLY A 83 0.08 -6.12 3.47
N PRO A 84 0.27 -7.46 3.47
CA PRO A 84 1.57 -8.05 3.12
C PRO A 84 2.05 -7.69 1.71
N ILE A 85 1.13 -7.51 0.76
CA ILE A 85 1.45 -7.16 -0.63
C ILE A 85 1.79 -5.67 -0.72
N HIS A 86 1.08 -4.81 0.02
CA HIS A 86 1.41 -3.38 0.18
C HIS A 86 2.84 -3.22 0.73
N GLU A 87 3.17 -3.95 1.80
CA GLU A 87 4.52 -3.92 2.37
C GLU A 87 5.59 -4.54 1.48
N TYR A 88 5.24 -5.57 0.70
CA TYR A 88 6.14 -6.10 -0.33
C TYR A 88 6.42 -5.07 -1.43
N MET A 89 5.45 -4.23 -1.78
CA MET A 89 5.69 -3.13 -2.71
C MET A 89 6.69 -2.12 -2.14
N HIS A 90 6.66 -1.83 -0.84
CA HIS A 90 7.70 -1.01 -0.22
C HIS A 90 9.09 -1.66 -0.24
N ALA A 91 9.16 -2.98 -0.08
CA ALA A 91 10.40 -3.72 -0.28
C ALA A 91 10.91 -3.60 -1.73
N TYR A 92 10.02 -3.77 -2.71
CA TYR A 92 10.34 -3.61 -4.14
C TYR A 92 10.82 -2.19 -4.46
N GLN A 93 10.08 -1.17 -4.02
CA GLN A 93 10.46 0.24 -4.11
C GLN A 93 11.83 0.50 -3.47
N THR A 94 12.12 -0.17 -2.34
CA THR A 94 13.40 -0.05 -1.65
C THR A 94 14.53 -0.60 -2.51
N VAL A 95 14.38 -1.77 -3.14
CA VAL A 95 15.45 -2.34 -4.00
C VAL A 95 15.89 -1.37 -5.10
N TYR A 96 14.95 -0.66 -5.74
CA TYR A 96 15.26 0.30 -6.80
C TYR A 96 15.55 1.73 -6.31
N GLY A 97 15.02 2.09 -5.15
CA GLY A 97 15.25 3.39 -4.50
C GLY A 97 16.45 3.39 -3.57
N TYR A 98 17.10 2.25 -3.37
CA TYR A 98 18.29 2.13 -2.53
C TYR A 98 19.50 2.67 -3.29
N SER A 99 20.00 3.80 -2.82
CA SER A 99 21.37 4.22 -3.10
C SER A 99 22.03 4.56 -1.77
N GLU A 100 23.37 4.47 -1.71
CA GLU A 100 24.13 4.91 -0.53
C GLU A 100 23.77 6.36 -0.11
N LYS A 101 23.34 7.19 -1.08
CA LYS A 101 22.86 8.57 -0.85
C LYS A 101 21.47 8.62 -0.22
N ALA A 102 20.60 7.63 -0.46
CA ALA A 102 19.28 7.51 0.16
C ALA A 102 19.34 7.00 1.62
N VAL A 103 20.37 6.19 1.93
CA VAL A 103 20.62 5.61 3.25
C VAL A 103 21.14 6.65 4.26
N ALA A 104 21.94 7.61 3.80
CA ALA A 104 22.49 8.67 4.65
C ALA A 104 21.41 9.60 5.24
N SER A 105 20.22 9.68 4.62
CA SER A 105 19.05 10.35 5.16
C SER A 105 18.16 9.33 5.85
N ASN A 106 18.28 9.18 7.17
CA ASN A 106 17.45 8.31 8.01
C ASN A 106 15.97 8.80 8.11
N GLN A 107 15.46 9.46 7.07
CA GLN A 107 14.15 10.06 6.96
C GLN A 107 13.34 9.22 5.97
N MET A 108 12.47 8.37 6.52
CA MET A 108 11.38 7.76 5.76
C MET A 108 10.63 8.90 5.04
N GLY A 109 10.71 8.93 3.71
CA GLY A 109 9.94 9.88 2.90
C GLY A 109 10.70 10.63 1.81
N GLN A 110 12.03 10.75 1.85
CA GLN A 110 12.66 11.76 0.99
C GLN A 110 14.08 11.44 0.56
N SER A 111 14.21 10.61 -0.47
CA SER A 111 15.42 10.64 -1.28
C SER A 111 15.06 10.94 -2.72
N LEU A 112 16.00 11.55 -3.44
CA LEU A 112 16.02 11.63 -4.90
C LEU A 112 15.62 10.29 -5.57
N TRP A 113 15.77 9.18 -4.85
CA TRP A 113 15.63 7.81 -5.31
C TRP A 113 14.30 7.15 -4.90
N ARG A 114 13.56 7.67 -3.91
CA ARG A 114 12.29 7.05 -3.47
C ARG A 114 11.04 7.75 -4.00
N GLY A 115 11.18 9.01 -4.44
CA GLY A 115 10.06 9.83 -4.85
C GLY A 115 9.27 10.41 -3.67
N PRO A 116 8.16 11.11 -3.97
CA PRO A 116 7.32 11.76 -2.98
C PRO A 116 6.53 10.74 -2.13
N SER A 117 6.14 11.13 -0.92
CA SER A 117 5.39 10.24 0.00
C SER A 117 4.09 9.71 -0.61
N TRP A 118 3.31 10.55 -1.29
CA TRP A 118 2.10 10.11 -1.99
C TRP A 118 2.38 9.03 -3.06
N TRP A 119 3.55 9.05 -3.71
CA TRP A 119 3.92 8.04 -4.70
C TRP A 119 4.28 6.73 -4.00
N MET A 120 5.05 6.81 -2.92
CA MET A 120 5.49 5.65 -2.14
C MET A 120 4.29 4.87 -1.61
N GLU A 121 3.41 5.52 -0.85
CA GLU A 121 2.23 4.87 -0.27
C GLU A 121 1.18 4.61 -1.33
N GLY A 122 0.90 5.59 -2.20
CA GLY A 122 -0.13 5.47 -3.23
C GLY A 122 0.13 4.35 -4.23
N SER A 123 1.38 4.16 -4.68
CA SER A 123 1.70 3.06 -5.60
C SER A 123 1.70 1.70 -4.90
N ALA A 124 2.04 1.63 -3.61
CA ALA A 124 1.91 0.41 -2.82
C ALA A 124 0.44 0.02 -2.63
N THR A 125 -0.43 0.98 -2.29
CA THR A 125 -1.88 0.77 -2.19
C THR A 125 -2.49 0.38 -3.53
N PHE A 126 -2.13 1.09 -4.61
CA PHE A 126 -2.66 0.84 -5.95
C PHE A 126 -2.28 -0.55 -6.48
N VAL A 127 -0.99 -0.89 -6.43
CA VAL A 127 -0.50 -2.16 -6.99
C VAL A 127 -0.98 -3.35 -6.15
N SER A 128 -1.00 -3.23 -4.82
CA SER A 128 -1.52 -4.30 -3.96
C SER A 128 -3.00 -4.57 -4.21
N ALA A 129 -3.82 -3.52 -4.28
CA ALA A 129 -5.23 -3.65 -4.63
C ALA A 129 -5.41 -4.28 -6.01
N LEU A 130 -4.74 -3.75 -7.05
CA LEU A 130 -4.87 -4.26 -8.41
C LEU A 130 -4.47 -5.74 -8.52
N TYR A 131 -3.34 -6.12 -7.93
CA TYR A 131 -2.89 -7.51 -7.91
C TYR A 131 -3.91 -8.43 -7.22
N CYS A 132 -4.45 -8.01 -6.08
CA CYS A 132 -5.51 -8.73 -5.38
C CYS A 132 -6.74 -8.94 -6.25
N TYR A 133 -7.19 -7.92 -6.99
CA TYR A 133 -8.35 -8.04 -7.88
C TYR A 133 -8.10 -8.89 -9.13
N GLN A 134 -6.87 -8.96 -9.60
CA GLN A 134 -6.45 -9.88 -10.67
C GLN A 134 -6.30 -11.33 -10.19
N ASN A 135 -6.18 -11.55 -8.89
CA ASN A 135 -5.97 -12.86 -8.28
C ASN A 135 -7.05 -13.14 -7.21
N PRO A 136 -8.34 -13.27 -7.59
CA PRO A 136 -9.44 -13.47 -6.65
C PRO A 136 -9.31 -14.75 -5.80
N VAL A 137 -8.50 -15.71 -6.26
CA VAL A 137 -8.11 -16.92 -5.50
C VAL A 137 -7.55 -16.60 -4.10
N LEU A 138 -6.93 -15.43 -3.93
CA LEU A 138 -6.40 -14.96 -2.65
C LEU A 138 -7.50 -14.72 -1.60
N PHE A 139 -8.73 -14.52 -2.04
CA PHE A 139 -9.90 -14.25 -1.19
C PHE A 139 -10.89 -15.41 -1.13
N GLU A 140 -10.61 -16.58 -1.75
CA GLU A 140 -11.56 -17.71 -1.84
C GLU A 140 -12.08 -18.21 -0.48
N ASN A 141 -11.34 -17.97 0.60
CA ASN A 141 -11.70 -18.37 1.96
C ASN A 141 -12.08 -17.20 2.88
N ILE A 142 -12.27 -16.00 2.32
CA ILE A 142 -12.70 -14.81 3.05
C ILE A 142 -14.19 -14.58 2.81
N ALA A 143 -14.96 -14.54 3.90
CA ALA A 143 -16.42 -14.37 3.83
C ALA A 143 -16.85 -12.98 3.36
N ASP A 144 -15.99 -11.97 3.58
CA ASP A 144 -16.25 -10.59 3.14
C ASP A 144 -16.03 -10.43 1.64
N TRP A 145 -17.02 -9.83 0.98
CA TRP A 145 -17.07 -9.70 -0.48
C TRP A 145 -16.07 -8.65 -0.98
N TRP A 146 -15.05 -9.09 -1.71
CA TRP A 146 -14.02 -8.24 -2.29
C TRP A 146 -13.87 -8.49 -3.79
N ASP A 147 -14.74 -7.86 -4.58
CA ASP A 147 -14.70 -7.92 -6.03
C ASP A 147 -14.40 -6.56 -6.66
N TRP A 148 -14.32 -6.52 -7.99
CA TRP A 148 -13.99 -5.29 -8.69
C TRP A 148 -14.99 -4.14 -8.46
N GLU A 149 -16.21 -4.42 -8.03
CA GLU A 149 -17.19 -3.39 -7.67
C GLU A 149 -16.86 -2.79 -6.31
N ALA A 150 -16.44 -3.62 -5.35
CA ALA A 150 -15.85 -3.17 -4.09
C ALA A 150 -14.65 -2.25 -4.35
N TYR A 151 -13.78 -2.59 -5.31
CA TYR A 151 -12.65 -1.71 -5.65
C TYR A 151 -13.09 -0.34 -6.14
N SER A 152 -14.07 -0.33 -7.05
CA SER A 152 -14.56 0.91 -7.63
C SER A 152 -15.21 1.79 -6.57
N ARG A 153 -15.90 1.20 -5.57
CA ARG A 153 -16.43 1.94 -4.42
C ARG A 153 -15.31 2.51 -3.56
N ASP A 154 -14.27 1.73 -3.28
CA ASP A 154 -13.10 2.16 -2.52
C ASP A 154 -12.38 3.35 -3.19
N LEU A 155 -12.13 3.27 -4.50
CA LEU A 155 -11.56 4.38 -5.26
C LEU A 155 -12.44 5.64 -5.26
N ASN A 156 -13.77 5.48 -5.30
CA ASN A 156 -14.68 6.62 -5.18
C ASN A 156 -14.65 7.23 -3.78
N THR A 157 -14.54 6.42 -2.72
CA THR A 157 -14.36 6.89 -1.34
C THR A 157 -13.04 7.63 -1.20
N HIS A 158 -11.93 7.10 -1.73
CA HIS A 158 -10.63 7.78 -1.75
C HIS A 158 -10.69 9.13 -2.47
N LEU A 159 -11.37 9.19 -3.63
CA LEU A 159 -11.57 10.44 -4.36
C LEU A 159 -12.42 11.45 -3.58
N ASP A 160 -13.52 11.01 -2.97
CA ASP A 160 -14.41 11.88 -2.16
C ASP A 160 -13.66 12.46 -0.96
N ASN A 161 -12.93 11.61 -0.23
CA ASN A 161 -12.15 12.01 0.94
C ASN A 161 -11.01 12.97 0.55
N TYR A 162 -10.28 12.68 -0.53
CA TYR A 162 -9.24 13.58 -1.05
C TYR A 162 -9.82 14.96 -1.43
N LYS A 163 -10.99 15.01 -2.08
CA LYS A 163 -11.69 16.26 -2.40
C LYS A 163 -12.14 16.98 -1.13
N GLY A 164 -12.64 16.24 -0.14
CA GLY A 164 -13.07 16.74 1.16
C GLY A 164 -11.94 17.37 1.98
N ALA A 165 -10.71 16.86 1.85
CA ALA A 165 -9.52 17.37 2.53
C ALA A 165 -9.07 18.77 2.04
N ARG A 166 -9.54 19.22 0.87
CA ARG A 166 -9.25 20.56 0.30
C ARG A 166 -7.76 20.91 0.25
N LYS A 167 -6.92 19.91 0.00
CA LYS A 167 -5.49 20.05 -0.26
C LYS A 167 -5.15 19.46 -1.62
N THR A 168 -3.96 19.77 -2.10
CA THR A 168 -3.41 19.20 -3.33
C THR A 168 -2.48 18.05 -3.01
N ILE A 169 -2.35 17.09 -3.92
CA ILE A 169 -1.44 15.94 -3.77
C ILE A 169 0.02 16.37 -3.60
N ARG A 170 0.39 17.55 -4.13
CA ARG A 170 1.69 18.18 -3.90
C ARG A 170 1.98 18.36 -2.40
N GLN A 171 0.96 18.66 -1.59
CA GLN A 171 1.05 18.80 -0.14
C GLN A 171 1.12 17.45 0.60
N GLY A 172 1.38 16.34 -0.12
CA GLY A 172 1.76 15.05 0.44
C GLY A 172 3.08 14.56 -0.15
N SER A 173 3.96 15.46 -0.57
CA SER A 173 5.21 15.08 -1.27
C SER A 173 6.38 14.88 -0.32
N THR A 174 6.47 15.69 0.74
CA THR A 174 7.66 15.79 1.58
C THR A 174 7.47 15.19 2.97
N TYR A 175 8.58 15.01 3.71
CA TYR A 175 8.55 14.61 5.11
C TYR A 175 7.87 15.68 5.98
N ASN A 176 8.11 16.96 5.68
CA ASN A 176 7.44 18.07 6.36
C ASN A 176 5.94 18.08 6.05
N ASP A 177 5.56 17.83 4.80
CA ASP A 177 4.16 17.66 4.41
C ASP A 177 3.50 16.51 5.19
N TRP A 178 4.17 15.36 5.30
CA TRP A 178 3.69 14.24 6.11
C TRP A 178 3.38 14.67 7.54
N ASN A 179 4.34 15.29 8.23
CA ASN A 179 4.15 15.73 9.62
C ASN A 179 3.03 16.77 9.76
N LEU A 180 2.89 17.68 8.78
CA LEU A 180 1.79 18.65 8.75
C LEU A 180 0.44 17.94 8.58
N LEU A 181 0.35 17.01 7.63
CA LEU A 181 -0.85 16.20 7.41
C LEU A 181 -1.19 15.34 8.62
N GLU A 182 -0.19 14.82 9.35
CA GLU A 182 -0.41 14.03 10.56
C GLU A 182 -1.05 14.87 11.67
N ASN A 183 -0.56 16.09 11.87
CA ASN A 183 -1.16 17.05 12.80
C ASN A 183 -2.59 17.46 12.41
N GLU A 184 -2.91 17.41 11.13
CA GLU A 184 -4.25 17.71 10.60
C GLU A 184 -5.14 16.47 10.48
N ASN A 185 -4.63 15.27 10.79
CA ASN A 185 -5.29 13.98 10.55
C ASN A 185 -5.75 13.81 9.08
N LEU A 186 -4.87 14.16 8.14
CA LEU A 186 -5.11 14.12 6.69
C LEU A 186 -4.10 13.25 5.91
N VAL A 187 -3.26 12.48 6.61
CA VAL A 187 -2.28 11.58 5.98
C VAL A 187 -2.99 10.54 5.10
N HIS A 188 -4.05 9.91 5.61
CA HIS A 188 -4.77 8.89 4.86
C HIS A 188 -5.45 9.47 3.62
N GLU A 189 -6.06 10.64 3.71
CA GLU A 189 -6.80 11.26 2.63
C GLU A 189 -5.88 11.75 1.50
N ILE A 190 -4.71 12.31 1.84
CA ILE A 190 -3.81 12.89 0.86
C ILE A 190 -2.76 11.89 0.36
N ILE A 191 -2.08 11.19 1.25
CA ILE A 191 -0.94 10.34 0.88
C ILE A 191 -1.41 8.97 0.41
N TYR A 192 -2.31 8.31 1.15
CA TYR A 192 -2.77 6.96 0.81
C TYR A 192 -3.89 7.00 -0.23
N GLY A 193 -5.04 7.60 0.10
CA GLY A 193 -6.21 7.68 -0.78
C GLY A 193 -5.94 8.55 -2.00
N GLY A 194 -5.45 9.78 -1.80
CA GLY A 194 -5.04 10.67 -2.89
C GLY A 194 -3.92 10.07 -3.74
N GLY A 195 -2.93 9.43 -3.12
CA GLY A 195 -1.85 8.74 -3.84
C GLY A 195 -2.33 7.55 -4.66
N ASN A 196 -3.28 6.77 -4.15
CA ASN A 196 -3.91 5.67 -4.89
C ASN A 196 -4.64 6.20 -6.12
N VAL A 197 -5.50 7.21 -5.97
CA VAL A 197 -6.22 7.85 -7.10
C VAL A 197 -5.24 8.47 -8.11
N ALA A 198 -4.13 9.05 -7.65
CA ALA A 198 -3.05 9.54 -8.50
C ALA A 198 -2.40 8.41 -9.32
N CYS A 199 -2.13 7.25 -8.72
CA CYS A 199 -1.60 6.09 -9.43
C CYS A 199 -2.59 5.53 -10.44
N VAL A 200 -3.90 5.54 -10.13
CA VAL A 200 -4.95 5.20 -11.08
C VAL A 200 -4.94 6.15 -12.28
N PHE A 201 -4.81 7.46 -12.06
CA PHE A 201 -4.68 8.44 -13.14
C PHE A 201 -3.44 8.19 -14.01
N LEU A 202 -2.31 7.80 -13.41
CA LEU A 202 -1.07 7.49 -14.13
C LEU A 202 -1.18 6.21 -14.97
N ILE A 203 -1.78 5.14 -14.43
CA ILE A 203 -1.99 3.91 -15.22
C ILE A 203 -2.99 4.14 -16.37
N GLN A 204 -3.91 5.09 -16.26
CA GLN A 204 -4.75 5.53 -17.38
C GLN A 204 -3.96 6.11 -18.55
N GLN A 205 -2.83 6.77 -18.28
CA GLN A 205 -1.96 7.31 -19.31
C GLN A 205 -1.13 6.21 -19.98
N CYS A 206 -0.53 5.29 -19.20
CA CYS A 206 0.34 4.25 -19.76
C CYS A 206 -0.42 2.99 -20.23
N LYS A 207 -1.68 2.82 -19.81
CA LYS A 207 -2.61 1.74 -20.20
C LYS A 207 -2.10 0.32 -19.94
N SER A 208 -1.19 0.15 -18.98
CA SER A 208 -0.64 -1.17 -18.63
C SER A 208 0.05 -1.11 -17.28
N LEU A 209 -0.20 -2.10 -16.43
CA LEU A 209 0.53 -2.25 -15.17
C LEU A 209 2.03 -2.47 -15.42
N GLN A 210 2.39 -3.25 -16.44
CA GLN A 210 3.79 -3.44 -16.82
C GLN A 210 4.49 -2.11 -17.10
N LYS A 211 3.89 -1.24 -17.91
CA LYS A 211 4.43 0.10 -18.20
C LYS A 211 4.41 1.03 -16.99
N PHE A 212 3.42 0.88 -16.10
CA PHE A 212 3.43 1.62 -14.83
C PHE A 212 4.65 1.24 -13.99
N MET A 213 5.00 -0.05 -13.96
CA MET A 213 6.14 -0.59 -13.20
C MET A 213 7.51 -0.32 -13.84
N GLU A 214 7.58 0.05 -15.12
CA GLU A 214 8.83 0.37 -15.84
C GLU A 214 9.59 1.58 -15.26
N ILE A 215 8.94 2.41 -14.43
CA ILE A 215 9.63 3.49 -13.69
C ILE A 215 10.70 2.94 -12.75
N PHE A 216 10.46 1.84 -12.04
CA PHE A 216 11.33 1.41 -10.94
C PHE A 216 12.75 1.06 -11.40
N PRO A 217 12.95 0.27 -12.47
CA PRO A 217 14.30 0.00 -13.00
C PRO A 217 15.06 1.25 -13.47
N LEU A 218 14.37 2.35 -13.80
CA LEU A 218 15.01 3.60 -14.22
C LEU A 218 15.55 4.41 -13.04
N ILE A 219 14.95 4.26 -11.85
CA ILE A 219 15.26 5.06 -10.68
C ILE A 219 16.76 5.02 -10.32
N PRO A 220 17.44 3.86 -10.20
CA PRO A 220 18.86 3.80 -9.83
C PRO A 220 19.79 4.59 -10.76
N GLU A 221 19.42 4.77 -12.03
CA GLU A 221 20.26 5.40 -13.04
C GLU A 221 20.10 6.93 -13.07
N MET A 222 18.88 7.43 -12.88
CA MET A 222 18.55 8.84 -13.14
C MET A 222 17.83 9.58 -12.01
N GLY A 223 17.49 8.88 -10.93
CA GLY A 223 16.64 9.40 -9.86
C GLY A 223 15.15 9.34 -10.22
N TRP A 224 14.30 9.43 -9.20
CA TRP A 224 12.86 9.24 -9.32
C TRP A 224 12.20 10.25 -10.25
N GLU A 225 12.53 11.54 -10.15
CA GLU A 225 11.87 12.59 -10.94
C GLU A 225 12.14 12.44 -12.44
N LYS A 226 13.40 12.15 -12.83
CA LYS A 226 13.74 11.88 -14.23
C LYS A 226 13.18 10.54 -14.71
N ALA A 227 13.13 9.54 -13.84
CA ALA A 227 12.50 8.26 -14.15
C ALA A 227 11.00 8.44 -14.40
N PHE A 228 10.33 9.25 -13.58
CA PHE A 228 8.92 9.61 -13.73
C PHE A 228 8.68 10.30 -15.08
N GLU A 229 9.49 11.31 -15.40
CA GLU A 229 9.43 12.03 -16.68
C GLU A 229 9.58 11.08 -17.88
N LYS A 230 10.59 10.21 -17.83
CA LYS A 230 10.85 9.25 -18.90
C LYS A 230 9.72 8.23 -19.04
N ASN A 231 9.16 7.75 -17.93
CA ASN A 231 8.14 6.69 -17.93
C ASN A 231 6.75 7.22 -18.34
N PHE A 232 6.35 8.37 -17.80
CA PHE A 232 5.01 8.91 -18.00
C PHE A 232 4.94 10.02 -19.06
N SER A 233 6.07 10.38 -19.68
CA SER A 233 6.15 11.41 -20.72
C SER A 233 5.57 12.76 -20.29
N MET A 234 5.71 13.10 -19.00
CA MET A 234 5.35 14.39 -18.42
C MET A 234 6.20 14.66 -17.18
N THR A 235 6.49 15.93 -16.95
CA THR A 235 7.13 16.37 -15.70
C THR A 235 6.21 16.13 -14.50
N VAL A 236 6.81 16.04 -13.32
CA VAL A 236 6.07 15.92 -12.05
C VAL A 236 5.17 17.15 -11.83
N GLU A 237 5.63 18.33 -12.25
CA GLU A 237 4.86 19.58 -12.22
C GLU A 237 3.63 19.53 -13.13
N GLU A 238 3.79 19.06 -14.36
CA GLU A 238 2.66 18.85 -15.29
C GLU A 238 1.68 17.80 -14.75
N PHE A 239 2.20 16.74 -14.14
CA PHE A 239 1.37 15.73 -13.47
C PHE A 239 0.50 16.38 -12.39
N TYR A 240 1.07 17.18 -11.49
CA TYR A 240 0.30 17.82 -10.42
C TYR A 240 -0.83 18.71 -10.96
N LEU A 241 -0.58 19.46 -12.03
CA LEU A 241 -1.60 20.28 -12.68
C LEU A 241 -2.71 19.43 -13.31
N LYS A 242 -2.34 18.43 -14.12
CA LYS A 242 -3.29 17.55 -14.81
C LYS A 242 -4.10 16.71 -13.84
N PHE A 243 -3.48 16.22 -12.77
CA PHE A 243 -4.17 15.46 -11.73
C PHE A 243 -5.19 16.32 -11.00
N GLN A 244 -4.84 17.58 -10.68
CA GLN A 244 -5.79 18.48 -10.02
C GLN A 244 -6.98 18.82 -10.91
N GLU A 245 -6.76 19.01 -12.22
CA GLU A 245 -7.84 19.19 -13.20
C GLU A 245 -8.73 17.94 -13.30
N PHE A 246 -8.10 16.76 -13.37
CA PHE A 246 -8.79 15.47 -13.36
C PHE A 246 -9.71 15.32 -12.13
N VAL A 247 -9.20 15.55 -10.92
CA VAL A 247 -10.00 15.42 -9.69
C VAL A 247 -11.14 16.45 -9.63
N SER A 248 -10.88 17.68 -10.10
CA SER A 248 -11.86 18.75 -10.08
C SER A 248 -13.05 18.45 -10.99
N SER A 249 -12.80 17.80 -12.14
CA SER A 249 -13.83 17.39 -13.09
C SER A 249 -14.45 16.01 -12.80
N ALA A 250 -13.78 15.16 -12.01
CA ALA A 250 -14.25 13.83 -11.69
C ALA A 250 -15.53 13.86 -10.82
N LYS A 251 -16.53 13.11 -11.27
CA LYS A 251 -17.77 12.88 -10.52
C LYS A 251 -17.57 11.71 -9.57
N VAL A 252 -17.81 11.94 -8.28
CA VAL A 252 -17.90 10.86 -7.29
C VAL A 252 -19.27 10.23 -7.47
N SER A 253 -19.31 8.96 -7.87
CA SER A 253 -20.57 8.20 -7.91
C SER A 253 -20.63 7.28 -6.70
N LYS A 254 -21.64 7.49 -5.85
CA LYS A 254 -22.01 6.52 -4.79
C LYS A 254 -22.89 5.39 -5.34
N GLU A 255 -23.48 5.59 -6.51
CA GLU A 255 -24.21 4.59 -7.27
C GLU A 255 -23.25 3.79 -8.15
N MET A 256 -23.51 2.49 -8.29
CA MET A 256 -22.68 1.59 -9.09
C MET A 256 -22.67 2.03 -10.56
N PRO A 257 -21.55 2.51 -11.12
CA PRO A 257 -21.51 2.82 -12.54
C PRO A 257 -21.64 1.51 -13.34
N SER A 258 -22.14 1.60 -14.57
CA SER A 258 -22.09 0.46 -15.49
C SER A 258 -20.64 -0.07 -15.59
N SER A 259 -20.47 -1.38 -15.82
CA SER A 259 -19.15 -2.02 -15.82
C SER A 259 -18.16 -1.46 -16.84
N GLN A 260 -18.62 -0.68 -17.83
CA GLN A 260 -17.77 0.00 -18.82
C GLN A 260 -17.38 1.44 -18.43
N GLU A 261 -18.14 2.11 -17.55
CA GLU A 261 -17.90 3.50 -17.15
C GLU A 261 -17.30 3.64 -15.73
N SER A 262 -17.20 2.54 -14.99
CA SER A 262 -16.57 2.48 -13.68
C SER A 262 -15.04 2.28 -13.79
N TRP A 263 -14.29 2.70 -12.77
CA TRP A 263 -12.87 2.34 -12.59
C TRP A 263 -12.60 0.85 -12.85
N CYS A 264 -13.58 0.05 -12.44
CA CYS A 264 -13.72 -1.38 -12.66
C CYS A 264 -13.48 -1.82 -14.12
N GLY A 265 -14.16 -1.20 -15.09
CA GLY A 265 -14.04 -1.56 -16.51
C GLY A 265 -12.66 -1.26 -17.07
N PHE A 266 -12.10 -0.12 -16.69
CA PHE A 266 -10.77 0.27 -17.14
C PHE A 266 -9.68 -0.65 -16.56
N LEU A 267 -9.72 -0.97 -15.26
CA LEU A 267 -8.65 -1.70 -14.57
C LEU A 267 -8.67 -3.21 -14.82
N LYS A 268 -9.82 -3.80 -15.16
CA LYS A 268 -9.94 -5.24 -15.51
C LYS A 268 -9.09 -5.64 -16.72
N GLU A 269 -8.76 -4.71 -17.61
CA GLU A 269 -8.06 -4.96 -18.88
C GLU A 269 -6.57 -4.55 -18.85
N ARG A 270 -5.98 -4.30 -17.68
CA ARG A 270 -4.71 -3.53 -17.55
C ARG A 270 -3.64 -4.21 -16.72
#